data_AF-A0A2S9GFD5-F1
#
_entry.id   AF-A0A2S9GFD5-F1
#
_cell.length_a   1.000
_cell.length_b   1.000
_cell.length_c   1.000
_cell.angle_alpha   90.00
_cell.angle_beta   90.00
_cell.angle_gamma   90.00
#
_symmetry.space_group_name_H-M   'P 1'
#
loop_
_entity.id
_entity.type
_entity.pdbx_description
1 polymer ?
#
loop_
_entity_poly.entity_id
_entity_poly.type
_entity_poly.pdbx_seq_one_letter_code
_entity_poly.pdbx_strand_id
1 'polypeptide(L)'
;YHCRAAKGFVFCSTGSVYGYQGQRPLRESDGPGVPLRANYSFPKIAAEAVCTWIAQRFAVPLTIIRICSTYGPEGGAPADRLEM
;
A
#
# COMPACT_ATOMS: atom_id res chain seq x y z
N TYR A 1 -1.11 -26.79 6.31
CA TYR A 1 -1.34 -25.32 6.29
C TYR A 1 0.00 -24.61 6.10
N HIS A 2 0.17 -23.98 4.94
CA HIS A 2 1.39 -23.22 4.58
C HIS A 2 1.60 -22.04 5.54
N CYS A 3 2.86 -21.69 5.84
CA CYS A 3 3.27 -20.53 6.64
C CYS A 3 2.70 -20.39 8.07
N ARG A 4 2.18 -21.46 8.71
CA ARG A 4 1.67 -21.39 10.10
C ARG A 4 2.72 -20.95 11.13
N ALA A 5 4.01 -21.14 10.82
CA ALA A 5 5.14 -20.74 11.66
C ALA A 5 5.72 -19.36 11.29
N ALA A 6 5.03 -18.56 10.46
CA ALA A 6 5.49 -17.23 10.10
C ALA A 6 5.63 -16.36 11.36
N LYS A 7 6.78 -15.70 11.48
CA LYS A 7 7.08 -14.78 12.60
C LYS A 7 6.55 -13.37 12.37
N GLY A 8 6.09 -13.08 11.15
CA GLY A 8 5.51 -11.82 10.75
C GLY A 8 5.28 -11.75 9.25
N PHE A 9 4.56 -10.72 8.81
CA PHE A 9 4.25 -10.46 7.41
C PHE A 9 4.38 -8.96 7.12
N VAL A 10 5.00 -8.63 5.98
CA VAL A 10 5.10 -7.26 5.48
C VAL A 10 4.30 -7.16 4.19
N PHE A 11 3.34 -6.24 4.17
CA PHE A 11 2.56 -5.93 2.99
C PHE A 11 2.99 -4.59 2.39
N CYS A 12 3.50 -4.64 1.15
CA CYS A 12 3.80 -3.44 0.38
C CYS A 12 2.53 -2.89 -0.26
N SER A 13 1.92 -1.91 0.41
CA SER A 13 0.85 -1.08 -0.12
C SER A 13 1.44 0.10 -0.92
N THR A 14 0.66 1.15 -1.14
CA THR A 14 1.03 2.30 -1.96
C THR A 14 0.48 3.60 -1.35
N GLY A 15 1.18 4.71 -1.54
CA GLY A 15 0.66 6.04 -1.24
C GLY A 15 -0.58 6.40 -2.09
N SER A 16 -0.84 5.68 -3.18
CA SER A 16 -2.04 5.84 -4.01
C SER A 16 -3.34 5.38 -3.33
N VAL A 17 -3.26 4.80 -2.12
CA VAL A 17 -4.45 4.46 -1.33
C VAL A 17 -5.03 5.67 -0.59
N TYR A 18 -4.26 6.74 -0.40
CA TYR A 18 -4.74 7.94 0.30
C TYR A 18 -5.69 8.76 -0.58
N GLY A 19 -6.71 9.33 0.04
CA GLY A 19 -7.52 10.36 -0.62
C GLY A 19 -6.69 11.62 -0.89
N TYR A 20 -6.99 12.31 -1.99
CA TYR A 20 -6.38 13.60 -2.26
C TYR A 20 -6.90 14.65 -1.26
N GLN A 21 -5.99 15.28 -0.52
CA GLN A 21 -6.31 16.25 0.53
C GLN A 21 -5.54 17.57 0.36
N GLY A 22 -5.16 17.89 -0.88
CA GLY A 22 -4.31 19.05 -1.19
C GLY A 22 -2.82 18.78 -1.04
N GLN A 23 -2.01 19.84 -1.23
CA GLN A 23 -0.54 19.78 -1.14
C GLN A 23 -0.08 19.81 0.31
N ARG A 24 -0.29 18.70 1.02
CA ARG A 24 0.21 18.52 2.38
C ARG A 24 0.86 17.15 2.58
N PRO A 25 1.75 16.99 3.58
CA PRO A 25 2.20 15.68 4.02
C PRO A 25 1.03 14.82 4.47
N LEU A 26 1.08 13.53 4.17
CA LEU A 26 0.07 12.53 4.54
C LEU A 26 0.47 11.80 5.83
N ARG A 27 -0.52 11.32 6.57
CA ARG A 27 -0.39 10.50 7.78
C ARG A 27 -1.07 9.16 7.58
N GLU A 28 -0.71 8.14 8.35
CA GLU A 28 -1.32 6.80 8.31
C GLU A 28 -2.82 6.83 8.64
N SER A 29 -3.24 7.79 9.47
CA SER A 29 -4.64 8.04 9.83
C SER A 29 -5.46 8.71 8.72
N ASP A 30 -4.82 9.17 7.63
CA ASP A 30 -5.54 9.78 6.52
C ASP A 30 -6.37 8.74 5.78
N GLY A 31 -7.64 9.11 5.51
CA GLY A 31 -8.63 8.22 4.93
C GLY A 31 -8.27 7.76 3.51
N PRO A 32 -8.79 6.60 3.09
CA PRO A 32 -8.51 6.08 1.77
C PRO A 32 -9.22 6.88 0.67
N GLY A 33 -8.67 6.81 -0.54
CA GLY A 33 -9.28 7.34 -1.76
C GLY A 33 -8.60 6.75 -2.99
N VAL A 34 -9.13 7.09 -4.17
CA VAL A 34 -8.69 6.55 -5.46
C VAL A 34 -8.23 7.65 -6.43
N PRO A 35 -7.27 8.51 -6.03
CA PRO A 35 -6.98 9.75 -6.76
C PRO A 35 -6.29 9.56 -8.12
N LEU A 36 -5.62 8.42 -8.35
CA LEU A 36 -4.79 8.20 -9.54
C LEU A 36 -5.33 7.09 -10.44
N ARG A 37 -5.44 5.87 -9.92
CA ARG A 37 -5.83 4.69 -10.70
C ARG A 37 -6.69 3.76 -9.85
N ALA A 38 -8.00 3.83 -10.03
CA ALA A 38 -8.96 3.00 -9.28
C ALA A 38 -8.63 1.51 -9.34
N ASN A 39 -8.24 1.00 -10.52
CA ASN A 39 -7.86 -0.39 -10.75
C ASN A 39 -6.58 -0.82 -10.01
N TYR A 40 -5.74 0.11 -9.55
CA TYR A 40 -4.57 -0.17 -8.73
C TYR A 40 -4.84 0.07 -7.24
N SER A 41 -5.50 1.17 -6.90
CA SER A 41 -5.75 1.57 -5.51
C SER A 41 -6.77 0.67 -4.80
N PHE A 42 -7.88 0.30 -5.45
CA PHE A 42 -8.92 -0.52 -4.80
C PHE A 42 -8.40 -1.88 -4.32
N PRO A 43 -7.69 -2.68 -5.16
CA PRO A 43 -7.13 -3.94 -4.69
C PRO A 43 -6.12 -3.78 -3.55
N LYS A 44 -5.33 -2.68 -3.53
CA LYS A 44 -4.39 -2.41 -2.43
C LYS A 44 -5.12 -2.09 -1.12
N ILE A 45 -6.17 -1.28 -1.17
CA ILE A 45 -7.05 -1.02 -0.01
C ILE A 45 -7.69 -2.32 0.50
N ALA A 46 -8.25 -3.13 -0.41
CA ALA A 46 -8.84 -4.41 -0.05
C ALA A 46 -7.81 -5.37 0.57
N ALA A 47 -6.60 -5.42 0.02
CA ALA A 47 -5.51 -6.22 0.56
C ALA A 47 -5.06 -5.76 1.94
N GLU A 48 -5.01 -4.46 2.24
CA GLU A 48 -4.74 -3.96 3.60
C GLU A 48 -5.78 -4.50 4.60
N ALA A 49 -7.07 -4.46 4.24
CA ALA A 49 -8.14 -4.98 5.09
C ALA A 49 -8.03 -6.49 5.31
N VAL A 50 -7.77 -7.27 4.25
CA VAL A 50 -7.60 -8.72 4.34
C VAL A 50 -6.37 -9.08 5.18
N CYS A 51 -5.22 -8.43 4.94
CA CYS A 51 -4.01 -8.67 5.71
C CYS A 51 -4.24 -8.39 7.19
N THR A 52 -4.92 -7.28 7.51
CA THR A 52 -5.27 -6.91 8.89
C THR A 52 -6.16 -7.96 9.53
N TRP A 53 -7.21 -8.42 8.84
CA TRP A 53 -8.10 -9.46 9.36
C TRP A 53 -7.36 -10.78 9.61
N ILE A 54 -6.52 -11.23 8.68
CA ILE A 54 -5.71 -12.45 8.83
C ILE A 54 -4.75 -12.31 10.03
N ALA A 55 -4.03 -11.19 10.11
CA ALA A 55 -3.08 -10.92 11.17
C ALA A 55 -3.73 -10.95 12.55
N GLN A 56 -4.90 -10.33 12.70
CA GLN A 56 -5.70 -10.38 13.93
C GLN A 56 -6.19 -11.80 14.22
N ARG A 57 -6.72 -12.51 13.22
CA ARG A 57 -7.31 -13.84 13.38
C ARG A 57 -6.30 -14.90 13.82
N PHE A 58 -5.06 -14.79 13.36
CA PHE A 58 -4.01 -15.77 13.58
C PHE A 58 -2.86 -15.26 14.47
N ALA A 59 -3.01 -14.06 15.06
CA ALA A 59 -2.00 -13.41 15.90
C ALA A 59 -0.60 -13.34 15.22
N VAL A 60 -0.58 -13.02 13.93
CA VAL A 60 0.66 -12.85 13.16
C VAL A 60 1.05 -11.37 13.14
N PRO A 61 2.28 -10.99 13.53
CA PRO A 61 2.74 -9.61 13.41
C PRO A 61 2.65 -9.11 11.96
N LEU A 62 1.99 -7.97 11.75
CA LEU A 62 1.77 -7.37 10.44
C LEU A 62 2.39 -5.97 10.38
N THR A 63 3.09 -5.68 9.29
CA THR A 63 3.50 -4.32 8.92
C THR A 63 2.98 -4.01 7.53
N ILE A 64 2.23 -2.91 7.41
CA ILE A 64 1.78 -2.38 6.12
C ILE A 64 2.64 -1.16 5.81
N ILE A 65 3.31 -1.17 4.65
CA ILE A 65 4.13 -0.05 4.19
C ILE A 65 3.41 0.61 3.01
N ARG A 66 3.00 1.87 3.14
CA ARG A 66 2.37 2.65 2.07
C ARG A 66 3.42 3.44 1.30
N ILE A 67 4.03 2.79 0.31
CA ILE A 67 5.17 3.34 -0.43
C ILE A 67 4.68 4.41 -1.41
N CYS A 68 5.21 5.62 -1.29
CA CYS A 68 4.95 6.72 -2.24
C CYS A 68 5.70 6.50 -3.56
N SER A 69 5.79 7.54 -4.40
CA SER A 69 6.46 7.44 -5.71
C SER A 69 7.90 6.95 -5.55
N THR A 70 8.18 5.75 -6.06
CA THR A 70 9.51 5.16 -6.12
C THR A 70 10.23 5.57 -7.40
N TYR A 71 11.55 5.66 -7.34
CA TYR A 71 12.44 5.93 -8.46
C TYR A 71 13.79 5.24 -8.24
N GLY A 72 14.51 4.93 -9.31
CA GLY A 72 15.84 4.32 -9.24
C GLY A 72 16.42 4.01 -10.63
N PRO A 73 17.56 3.29 -10.69
CA PRO A 73 18.19 2.89 -11.96
C PRO A 73 17.27 2.08 -12.88
N GLU A 74 16.33 1.33 -12.32
CA GLU A 74 15.33 0.52 -13.02
C GLU A 74 14.05 1.31 -13.37
N GLY A 75 14.08 2.64 -13.33
CA GLY A 75 12.95 3.51 -13.66
C GLY A 75 12.08 3.89 -12.46
N GLY A 76 10.76 3.94 -12.65
CA GLY A 76 9.77 4.28 -11.63
C GLY A 76 8.86 5.44 -12.02
N ALA A 77 8.13 5.96 -11.04
CA ALA A 77 7.02 6.90 -11.30
C ALA A 77 7.43 8.19 -12.05
N PRO A 78 8.66 8.73 -11.92
CA PRO A 78 9.11 9.81 -12.79
C PRO A 78 9.39 9.37 -14.23
N ALA A 79 10.01 8.21 -14.43
CA ALA A 79 10.31 7.67 -15.77
C ALA A 79 9.01 7.35 -16.53
N ASP A 80 8.05 6.69 -15.87
CA ASP A 80 6.73 6.37 -16.43
C ASP A 80 5.98 7.60 -16.95
N ARG A 81 6.26 8.80 -16.40
CA ARG A 81 5.62 10.07 -16.82
C ARG A 81 6.37 10.79 -17.93
N LEU A 82 7.63 10.45 -18.17
CA LEU A 82 8.44 11.01 -19.25
C LEU A 82 8.29 10.21 -20.55
N GLU A 83 7.98 8.92 -20.44
CA GLU A 83 7.77 8.00 -21.58
C GLU A 83 6.32 7.99 -22.11
N MET A 84 5.43 8.76 -21.48
CA MET A 84 4.01 8.87 -21.82
C MET A 84 3.74 10.11 -22.68
#